data_AF-A0A524P6T9-F1
#
_entry.id   AF-A0A524P6T9-F1
#
_cell.length_a   1.000
_cell.length_b   1.000
_cell.length_c   1.000
_cell.angle_alpha   90.00
_cell.angle_beta   90.00
_cell.angle_gamma   90.00
#
_symmetry.space_group_name_H-M   'P 1'
#
loop_
_entity.id
_entity.type
_entity.pdbx_description
1 polymer ?
#
loop_
_entity_poly.entity_id
_entity_poly.type
_entity_poly.pdbx_seq_one_letter_code
_entity_poly.pdbx_strand_id
1 'polypeptide(L)'
;MAGHRFLLLVVTAAVVSFGCSSSEEGAGGAAGSGGGGTGGSSLACDPVAQTGCGADDKCGQVLLVNDPLQLETRCVPDGTVSKGGACVTGPPGDEGFDDCTGGLNCLGGECVEICSRVPDSCPSSEACNLLADQFVDREGVGVCQFACDPLEQNCPDAAEACFLGLTDGVRECGPPFLDGGTGQQGEDCQYANGCDKGYGCLLTNDPVTPTGLDCAFFCDSTGGSGPACSDGPGAAFTCAELTTFYSDFDGPAGLGICVDCTVWADNPVCQ
;
A
#
# COMPACT_ATOMS: atom_id res chain seq x y z
N MET A 1 -27.85 -3.09 38.39
CA MET A 1 -28.66 -2.86 37.18
C MET A 1 -28.74 -1.36 36.94
N ALA A 2 -27.74 -0.80 36.25
CA ALA A 2 -27.68 0.64 35.95
C ALA A 2 -27.76 0.78 34.42
N GLY A 3 -28.92 1.25 33.95
CA GLY A 3 -29.20 1.42 32.52
C GLY A 3 -28.47 2.64 31.97
N HIS A 4 -27.66 2.44 30.93
CA HIS A 4 -27.10 3.52 30.12
C HIS A 4 -28.13 3.93 29.07
N ARG A 5 -28.51 5.21 29.10
CA ARG A 5 -29.35 5.86 28.10
C ARG A 5 -28.46 6.32 26.95
N PHE A 6 -28.65 5.71 25.79
CA PHE A 6 -28.06 6.16 24.53
C PHE A 6 -28.80 7.42 24.05
N LEU A 7 -28.09 8.54 23.98
CA LEU A 7 -28.60 9.80 23.43
C LEU A 7 -28.30 9.79 21.92
N LEU A 8 -29.33 9.54 21.11
CA LEU A 8 -29.24 9.56 19.65
C LEU A 8 -29.23 11.04 19.18
N LEU A 9 -28.08 11.52 18.72
CA LEU A 9 -27.95 12.86 18.15
C LEU A 9 -28.23 12.77 16.63
N VAL A 10 -29.41 13.23 16.21
CA VAL A 10 -29.79 13.32 14.80
C VAL A 10 -29.20 14.62 14.23
N VAL A 11 -28.13 14.51 13.44
CA VAL A 11 -27.57 15.64 12.69
C VAL A 11 -28.30 15.72 11.34
N THR A 12 -29.08 16.79 11.16
CA THR A 12 -29.79 17.07 9.90
C THR A 12 -28.84 17.82 8.97
N ALA A 13 -28.31 17.14 7.94
CA ALA A 13 -27.52 17.79 6.89
C ALA A 13 -28.47 18.49 5.90
N ALA A 14 -28.29 19.80 5.71
CA ALA A 14 -29.00 20.60 4.73
C ALA A 14 -28.35 20.40 3.35
N VAL A 15 -29.11 19.86 2.39
CA VAL A 15 -28.69 19.72 1.00
C VAL A 15 -28.93 21.06 0.29
N VAL A 16 -27.86 21.73 -0.13
CA VAL A 16 -27.94 22.94 -0.97
C VAL A 16 -27.76 22.51 -2.43
N SER A 17 -28.86 22.50 -3.18
CA SER A 17 -28.83 22.26 -4.62
C SER A 17 -28.39 23.52 -5.37
N PHE A 18 -27.23 23.47 -6.03
CA PHE A 18 -26.83 24.47 -7.03
C PHE A 18 -27.30 24.01 -8.41
N GLY A 19 -28.25 24.76 -8.98
CA GLY A 19 -28.66 24.60 -10.38
C GLY A 19 -27.69 25.33 -11.30
N CYS A 20 -27.00 24.61 -12.18
CA CYS A 20 -26.27 25.19 -13.29
C CYS A 20 -27.15 25.20 -14.56
N SER A 21 -27.32 26.41 -15.10
CA SER A 21 -28.04 26.72 -16.33
C SER A 21 -27.21 26.30 -17.54
N SER A 22 -27.79 25.47 -18.41
CA SER A 22 -27.24 25.12 -19.71
C SER A 22 -27.36 26.29 -20.69
N SER A 23 -26.26 26.59 -21.39
CA SER A 23 -26.25 27.43 -22.59
C SER A 23 -25.57 26.64 -23.70
N GLU A 24 -26.37 26.11 -24.61
CA GLU A 24 -25.92 25.50 -25.86
C GLU A 24 -25.59 26.62 -26.87
N GLU A 25 -24.48 26.48 -27.61
CA GLU A 25 -24.38 26.70 -29.07
C GLU A 25 -22.89 26.78 -29.48
N GLY A 26 -22.47 25.87 -30.36
CA GLY A 26 -21.11 25.87 -30.91
C GLY A 26 -20.83 24.70 -31.83
N ALA A 27 -21.55 24.62 -32.96
CA ALA A 27 -21.29 23.66 -34.02
C ALA A 27 -19.95 23.96 -34.73
N GLY A 28 -19.01 23.03 -34.67
CA GLY A 28 -17.74 23.08 -35.40
C GLY A 28 -17.22 21.67 -35.66
N GLY A 29 -17.66 21.07 -36.76
CA GLY A 29 -17.25 19.72 -37.16
C GLY A 29 -15.79 19.65 -37.61
N ALA A 30 -15.06 18.70 -37.06
CA ALA A 30 -13.84 18.17 -37.65
C ALA A 30 -14.01 16.65 -37.83
N ALA A 31 -14.04 16.22 -39.10
CA ALA A 31 -14.03 14.82 -39.48
C ALA A 31 -12.65 14.21 -39.16
N GLY A 32 -12.54 13.58 -38.00
CA GLY A 32 -11.36 12.81 -37.58
C GLY A 32 -11.48 11.34 -37.99
N SER A 33 -10.45 10.84 -38.67
CA SER A 33 -10.36 9.53 -39.31
C SER A 33 -10.63 8.38 -38.33
N GLY A 34 -11.67 7.59 -38.61
CA GLY A 34 -12.01 6.37 -37.88
C GLY A 34 -10.99 5.26 -38.12
N GLY A 35 -10.05 5.12 -37.20
CA GLY A 35 -9.28 3.89 -37.02
C GLY A 35 -10.11 2.89 -36.21
N GLY A 36 -10.91 2.07 -36.89
CA GLY A 36 -11.60 0.94 -36.27
C GLY A 36 -10.59 -0.11 -35.82
N GLY A 37 -10.08 0.04 -34.59
CA GLY A 37 -9.24 -0.93 -33.91
C GLY A 37 -10.08 -2.11 -33.45
N THR A 38 -10.00 -3.20 -34.20
CA THR A 38 -10.60 -4.49 -33.88
C THR A 38 -10.05 -5.05 -32.56
N GLY A 39 -10.90 -5.11 -31.53
CA GLY A 39 -10.88 -6.10 -30.45
C GLY A 39 -9.51 -6.47 -29.87
N GLY A 40 -8.74 -5.46 -29.47
CA GLY A 40 -7.47 -5.66 -28.77
C GLY A 40 -7.69 -6.14 -27.34
N SER A 41 -6.95 -7.17 -26.96
CA SER A 41 -6.83 -7.73 -25.61
C SER A 41 -6.75 -6.66 -24.52
N SER A 42 -7.25 -6.99 -23.33
CA SER A 42 -7.36 -6.15 -22.11
C SER A 42 -6.04 -5.57 -21.55
N LEU A 43 -4.99 -5.44 -22.36
CA LEU A 43 -3.78 -4.67 -22.08
C LEU A 43 -3.62 -3.55 -23.12
N ALA A 44 -4.53 -2.58 -23.13
CA ALA A 44 -4.55 -1.54 -24.16
C ALA A 44 -3.37 -0.55 -24.09
N CYS A 45 -2.75 -0.39 -22.93
CA CYS A 45 -1.66 0.57 -22.69
C CYS A 45 -0.68 0.08 -21.62
N ASP A 46 0.50 0.69 -21.50
CA ASP A 46 1.50 0.38 -20.47
C ASP A 46 1.60 1.56 -19.49
N PRO A 47 1.26 1.39 -18.20
CA PRO A 47 1.24 2.48 -17.21
C PRO A 47 2.63 2.88 -16.72
N VAL A 48 3.66 2.05 -16.89
CA VAL A 48 5.04 2.41 -16.53
C VAL A 48 5.69 3.16 -17.69
N ALA A 49 5.59 2.61 -18.90
CA ALA A 49 6.17 3.24 -20.10
C ALA A 49 5.33 4.41 -20.63
N GLN A 50 4.08 4.57 -20.16
CA GLN A 50 3.10 5.54 -20.66
C GLN A 50 2.94 5.47 -22.17
N THR A 51 2.71 4.26 -22.69
CA THR A 51 2.51 4.00 -24.12
C THR A 51 1.18 3.32 -24.40
N GLY A 52 0.68 3.45 -25.64
CA GLY A 52 -0.57 2.82 -26.09
C GLY A 52 -1.80 3.73 -26.07
N CYS A 53 -1.71 4.91 -25.44
CA CYS A 53 -2.78 5.90 -25.38
C CYS A 53 -2.61 7.03 -26.41
N GLY A 54 -3.68 7.83 -26.59
CA GLY A 54 -3.67 9.02 -27.45
C GLY A 54 -2.78 10.14 -26.90
N ALA A 55 -2.58 11.21 -27.69
CA ALA A 55 -1.65 12.30 -27.32
C ALA A 55 -2.08 13.10 -26.09
N ASP A 56 -3.37 13.06 -25.73
CA ASP A 56 -3.96 13.79 -24.61
C ASP A 56 -4.43 12.84 -23.48
N ASP A 57 -4.05 11.56 -23.57
CA ASP A 57 -4.43 10.51 -22.63
C ASP A 57 -3.18 9.91 -21.97
N LYS A 58 -3.32 9.50 -20.71
CA LYS A 58 -2.36 8.66 -19.99
C LYS A 58 -2.87 7.24 -19.83
N CYS A 59 -1.94 6.30 -19.57
CA CYS A 59 -2.30 4.97 -19.11
C CYS A 59 -2.37 4.98 -17.58
N GLY A 60 -3.58 4.93 -17.03
CA GLY A 60 -3.83 5.09 -15.59
C GLY A 60 -4.77 4.02 -15.04
N GLN A 61 -4.83 3.94 -13.71
CA GLN A 61 -5.78 3.07 -13.02
C GLN A 61 -7.14 3.77 -12.92
N VAL A 62 -8.21 3.00 -13.10
CA VAL A 62 -9.59 3.50 -13.00
C VAL A 62 -10.36 2.68 -12.00
N LEU A 63 -10.96 3.38 -11.05
CA LEU A 63 -11.93 2.88 -10.10
C LEU A 63 -13.28 2.67 -10.78
N LEU A 64 -13.67 1.40 -10.96
CA LEU A 64 -14.95 1.04 -11.59
C LEU A 64 -16.07 0.93 -10.56
N VAL A 65 -15.78 0.29 -9.42
CA VAL A 65 -16.74 0.02 -8.34
C VAL A 65 -16.00 0.11 -7.00
N ASN A 66 -16.66 0.64 -5.96
CA ASN A 66 -16.07 0.77 -4.62
C ASN A 66 -16.30 -0.43 -3.69
N ASP A 67 -17.37 -1.20 -3.91
CA ASP A 67 -17.75 -2.31 -3.05
C ASP A 67 -18.43 -3.44 -3.87
N PRO A 68 -17.74 -4.57 -4.13
CA PRO A 68 -16.31 -4.77 -3.87
C PRO A 68 -15.46 -3.83 -4.75
N LEU A 69 -14.27 -3.47 -4.26
CA LEU A 69 -13.33 -2.63 -4.99
C LEU A 69 -12.96 -3.30 -6.32
N GLN A 70 -13.15 -2.58 -7.43
CA GLN A 70 -12.77 -3.02 -8.77
C GLN A 70 -12.01 -1.92 -9.47
N LEU A 71 -10.79 -2.23 -9.88
CA LEU A 71 -9.87 -1.32 -10.55
C LEU A 71 -9.38 -1.95 -11.87
N GLU A 72 -9.18 -1.13 -12.89
CA GLU A 72 -8.69 -1.56 -14.22
C GLU A 72 -7.69 -0.54 -14.78
N THR A 73 -6.66 -0.99 -15.50
CA THR A 73 -5.74 -0.10 -16.23
C THR A 73 -6.28 0.21 -17.63
N ARG A 74 -6.55 1.49 -17.93
CA ARG A 74 -6.98 1.92 -19.28
C ARG A 74 -6.48 3.32 -19.63
N CYS A 75 -6.69 3.73 -20.88
CA CYS A 75 -6.41 5.09 -21.30
C CYS A 75 -7.47 6.04 -20.72
N VAL A 76 -6.99 7.11 -20.07
CA VAL A 76 -7.80 8.16 -19.44
C VAL A 76 -7.19 9.51 -19.77
N PRO A 77 -7.95 10.62 -19.71
CA PRO A 77 -7.39 11.95 -19.93
C PRO A 77 -6.15 12.20 -19.07
N ASP A 78 -5.11 12.80 -19.66
CA ASP A 78 -3.91 13.15 -18.90
C ASP A 78 -4.22 14.23 -17.87
N GLY A 79 -3.69 14.04 -16.67
CA GLY A 79 -3.84 14.97 -15.56
C GLY A 79 -2.91 16.17 -15.69
N THR A 80 -2.95 17.04 -14.67
CA THR A 80 -2.09 18.23 -14.61
C THR A 80 -1.28 18.33 -13.32
N VAL A 81 -1.57 17.46 -12.34
CA VAL A 81 -0.87 17.45 -11.06
C VAL A 81 0.44 16.67 -11.19
N SER A 82 1.55 17.33 -10.90
CA SER A 82 2.89 16.73 -10.94
C SER A 82 3.20 15.88 -9.69
N LYS A 83 4.27 15.08 -9.71
CA LYS A 83 4.74 14.25 -8.59
C LYS A 83 4.80 15.06 -7.28
N GLY A 84 4.25 14.49 -6.20
CA GLY A 84 4.14 15.12 -4.87
C GLY A 84 3.07 16.22 -4.77
N GLY A 85 2.34 16.52 -5.84
CA GLY A 85 1.18 17.41 -5.79
C GLY A 85 -0.04 16.73 -5.20
N ALA A 86 -0.91 17.52 -4.55
CA ALA A 86 -2.18 17.04 -4.04
C ALA A 86 -3.13 16.67 -5.20
N CYS A 87 -3.71 15.48 -5.14
CA CYS A 87 -4.54 14.91 -6.20
C CYS A 87 -5.89 14.43 -5.69
N VAL A 88 -6.79 14.18 -6.63
CA VAL A 88 -8.10 13.59 -6.36
C VAL A 88 -8.41 12.49 -7.38
N THR A 89 -9.00 11.40 -6.91
CA THR A 89 -9.64 10.40 -7.77
C THR A 89 -11.10 10.77 -7.96
N GLY A 90 -11.57 10.79 -9.21
CA GLY A 90 -12.98 11.03 -9.50
C GLY A 90 -13.90 9.89 -9.05
N PRO A 91 -15.23 10.07 -9.19
CA PRO A 91 -16.20 9.07 -8.74
C PRO A 91 -16.08 7.77 -9.56
N PRO A 92 -16.42 6.60 -8.99
CA PRO A 92 -16.32 5.32 -9.71
C PRO A 92 -17.06 5.30 -11.05
N GLY A 93 -16.47 4.65 -12.05
CA GLY A 93 -17.03 4.50 -13.40
C GLY A 93 -16.15 5.16 -14.47
N ASP A 94 -16.76 5.98 -15.34
CA ASP A 94 -16.04 6.63 -16.43
C ASP A 94 -15.05 7.71 -15.96
N GLU A 95 -15.37 8.37 -14.83
CA GLU A 95 -14.56 9.41 -14.19
C GLU A 95 -13.67 8.88 -13.05
N GLY A 96 -13.58 7.55 -12.86
CA GLY A 96 -12.87 6.93 -11.74
C GLY A 96 -11.35 7.02 -11.77
N PHE A 97 -10.79 7.96 -12.52
CA PHE A 97 -9.36 8.19 -12.66
C PHE A 97 -8.90 9.39 -11.85
N ASP A 98 -7.59 9.50 -11.65
CA ASP A 98 -6.96 10.60 -10.93
C ASP A 98 -6.49 11.74 -11.86
N ASP A 99 -6.25 12.92 -11.28
CA ASP A 99 -5.79 14.13 -11.98
C ASP A 99 -4.25 14.31 -12.04
N CYS A 100 -3.47 13.25 -11.75
CA CYS A 100 -2.03 13.26 -11.89
C CYS A 100 -1.58 13.14 -13.35
N THR A 101 -0.45 13.74 -13.71
CA THR A 101 0.15 13.60 -15.04
C THR A 101 0.55 12.14 -15.34
N GLY A 102 0.68 11.79 -16.62
CA GLY A 102 1.10 10.47 -17.08
C GLY A 102 2.36 9.95 -16.37
N GLY A 103 2.31 8.68 -15.97
CA GLY A 103 3.37 8.01 -15.19
C GLY A 103 3.16 8.13 -13.69
N LEU A 104 2.07 8.77 -13.24
CA LEU A 104 1.73 8.93 -11.83
C LEU A 104 0.34 8.37 -11.51
N ASN A 105 0.15 7.98 -10.25
CA ASN A 105 -1.12 7.55 -9.65
C ASN A 105 -1.40 8.37 -8.38
N CYS A 106 -2.67 8.58 -8.06
CA CYS A 106 -3.04 9.28 -6.82
C CYS A 106 -3.12 8.29 -5.65
N LEU A 107 -2.20 8.42 -4.70
CA LEU A 107 -2.15 7.58 -3.50
C LEU A 107 -2.09 8.46 -2.25
N GLY A 108 -2.98 8.22 -1.29
CA GLY A 108 -3.00 9.00 -0.05
C GLY A 108 -3.30 10.50 -0.26
N GLY A 109 -3.82 10.87 -1.44
CA GLY A 109 -4.04 12.27 -1.82
C GLY A 109 -2.83 12.95 -2.43
N GLU A 110 -1.75 12.22 -2.76
CA GLU A 110 -0.58 12.75 -3.46
C GLU A 110 -0.26 11.96 -4.73
N CYS A 111 0.23 12.65 -5.77
CA CYS A 111 0.67 12.01 -7.00
C CYS A 111 2.01 11.31 -6.79
N VAL A 112 2.01 9.97 -6.84
CA VAL A 112 3.19 9.11 -6.73
C VAL A 112 3.52 8.49 -8.07
N GLU A 113 4.79 8.14 -8.30
CA GLU A 113 5.27 7.58 -9.56
C GLU A 113 4.85 6.11 -9.71
N ILE A 114 4.38 5.72 -10.89
CA ILE A 114 4.06 4.33 -11.23
C ILE A 114 5.37 3.63 -11.62
N CYS A 115 5.56 2.38 -11.19
CA CYS A 115 6.82 1.67 -11.37
C CYS A 115 6.67 0.22 -11.82
N SER A 116 7.75 -0.33 -12.37
CA SER A 116 7.94 -1.77 -12.54
C SER A 116 8.83 -2.31 -11.43
N ARG A 117 8.55 -3.52 -10.93
CA ARG A 117 9.37 -4.20 -9.91
C ARG A 117 10.62 -4.86 -10.47
N VAL A 118 10.59 -5.32 -11.73
CA VAL A 118 11.71 -6.07 -12.35
C VAL A 118 12.01 -5.54 -13.77
N PRO A 119 13.06 -4.74 -13.96
CA PRO A 119 13.88 -4.11 -12.91
C PRO A 119 13.07 -3.07 -12.12
N ASP A 120 13.48 -2.82 -10.87
CA ASP A 120 12.91 -1.71 -10.08
C ASP A 120 13.17 -0.40 -10.84
N SER A 121 12.10 0.28 -11.26
CA SER A 121 12.18 1.55 -11.99
C SER A 121 12.17 2.76 -11.08
N CYS A 122 12.04 2.58 -9.77
CA CYS A 122 11.99 3.70 -8.83
C CYS A 122 13.35 4.39 -8.66
N PRO A 123 13.35 5.68 -8.28
CA PRO A 123 14.55 6.37 -7.83
C PRO A 123 15.25 5.60 -6.70
N SER A 124 16.56 5.77 -6.54
CA SER A 124 17.36 5.02 -5.55
C SER A 124 16.96 5.20 -4.08
N SER A 125 16.12 6.18 -3.76
CA SER A 125 15.56 6.43 -2.42
C SER A 125 14.16 5.83 -2.22
N GLU A 126 13.61 5.23 -3.26
CA GLU A 126 12.28 4.66 -3.33
C GLU A 126 12.37 3.18 -3.72
N ALA A 127 11.31 2.43 -3.49
CA ALA A 127 11.17 1.06 -3.95
C ALA A 127 9.79 0.87 -4.60
N CYS A 128 9.72 0.00 -5.59
CA CYS A 128 8.46 -0.28 -6.27
C CYS A 128 7.55 -1.16 -5.41
N ASN A 129 6.46 -0.57 -4.89
CA ASN A 129 5.54 -1.24 -3.98
C ASN A 129 4.27 -1.73 -4.71
N LEU A 130 3.94 -3.00 -4.53
CA LEU A 130 2.77 -3.67 -5.08
C LEU A 130 1.62 -3.64 -4.07
N LEU A 131 0.94 -2.49 -3.97
CA LEU A 131 -0.17 -2.33 -3.05
C LEU A 131 -1.35 -3.23 -3.44
N ALA A 132 -2.00 -3.82 -2.43
CA ALA A 132 -3.24 -4.54 -2.63
C ALA A 132 -4.23 -3.64 -3.40
N ASP A 133 -4.84 -4.20 -4.44
CA ASP A 133 -5.80 -3.54 -5.34
C ASP A 133 -5.22 -2.53 -6.34
N GLN A 134 -3.94 -2.13 -6.25
CA GLN A 134 -3.31 -1.31 -7.28
C GLN A 134 -2.78 -2.14 -8.44
N PHE A 135 -3.10 -1.71 -9.66
CA PHE A 135 -2.69 -2.33 -10.93
C PHE A 135 -2.86 -3.86 -10.94
N VAL A 136 -3.94 -4.39 -10.34
CA VAL A 136 -4.19 -5.84 -10.22
C VAL A 136 -4.28 -6.57 -11.56
N ASP A 137 -4.55 -5.84 -12.64
CA ASP A 137 -4.54 -6.36 -14.01
C ASP A 137 -3.13 -6.39 -14.64
N ARG A 138 -2.11 -5.93 -13.92
CA ARG A 138 -0.70 -5.79 -14.36
C ARG A 138 0.28 -6.33 -13.32
N GLU A 139 0.71 -7.57 -13.53
CA GLU A 139 1.73 -8.20 -12.69
C GLU A 139 3.04 -7.38 -12.68
N GLY A 140 3.56 -7.12 -11.48
CA GLY A 140 4.82 -6.42 -11.27
C GLY A 140 4.78 -4.91 -11.47
N VAL A 141 3.60 -4.31 -11.64
CA VAL A 141 3.39 -2.86 -11.67
C VAL A 141 2.90 -2.38 -10.31
N GLY A 142 3.49 -1.30 -9.81
CA GLY A 142 3.16 -0.72 -8.52
C GLY A 142 3.35 0.80 -8.52
N VAL A 143 3.61 1.35 -7.33
CA VAL A 143 3.98 2.76 -7.16
C VAL A 143 5.28 2.90 -6.37
N CYS A 144 6.07 3.92 -6.70
CA CYS A 144 7.27 4.25 -5.96
C CYS A 144 6.90 4.90 -4.64
N GLN A 145 7.39 4.29 -3.56
CA GLN A 145 7.29 4.82 -2.21
C GLN A 145 8.67 4.89 -1.59
N PHE A 146 8.84 5.78 -0.61
CA PHE A 146 10.11 5.89 0.11
C PHE A 146 10.49 4.55 0.73
N ALA A 147 11.69 4.08 0.37
CA ALA A 147 12.27 2.93 1.03
C ALA A 147 12.66 3.35 2.45
N CYS A 148 12.26 2.55 3.43
CA CYS A 148 12.58 2.78 4.83
C CYS A 148 13.32 1.59 5.43
N ASP A 149 13.90 1.78 6.62
CA ASP A 149 14.52 0.71 7.40
C ASP A 149 13.62 0.36 8.61
N PRO A 150 13.11 -0.89 8.71
CA PRO A 150 12.31 -1.33 9.85
C PRO A 150 13.01 -1.21 11.20
N LEU A 151 14.35 -1.23 11.24
CA LEU A 151 15.13 -1.04 12.46
C LEU A 151 15.23 0.45 12.84
N GLU A 152 15.35 1.34 11.86
CA GLU A 152 15.50 2.79 12.11
C GLU A 152 14.18 3.55 12.17
N GLN A 153 13.10 2.99 11.60
CA GLN A 153 11.77 3.61 11.52
C GLN A 153 11.82 5.03 10.92
N ASN A 154 12.63 5.19 9.86
CA ASN A 154 13.06 6.46 9.28
C ASN A 154 12.12 7.01 8.20
N CYS A 155 10.81 6.89 8.40
CA CYS A 155 9.82 7.44 7.48
C CYS A 155 9.82 8.99 7.48
N PRO A 156 9.49 9.63 6.34
CA PRO A 156 9.45 11.09 6.24
C PRO A 156 8.44 11.74 7.18
N ASP A 157 7.26 11.13 7.35
CA ASP A 157 6.27 11.55 8.33
C ASP A 157 6.48 10.80 9.66
N ALA A 158 6.50 11.55 10.76
CA ALA A 158 6.64 11.00 12.10
C ALA A 158 5.43 10.15 12.53
N ALA A 159 4.26 10.38 11.92
CA ALA A 159 3.05 9.58 12.12
C ALA A 159 3.09 8.22 11.40
N GLU A 160 4.05 8.02 10.49
CA GLU A 160 4.26 6.77 9.78
C GLU A 160 5.26 5.87 10.50
N ALA A 161 5.20 4.59 10.14
CA ALA A 161 6.13 3.55 10.52
C ALA A 161 6.64 2.82 9.28
N CYS A 162 7.81 2.21 9.41
CA CYS A 162 8.39 1.38 8.38
C CYS A 162 7.91 -0.06 8.57
N PHE A 163 7.11 -0.54 7.63
CA PHE A 163 6.59 -1.90 7.59
C PHE A 163 7.35 -2.75 6.57
N LEU A 164 7.29 -4.07 6.74
CA LEU A 164 7.92 -5.04 5.86
C LEU A 164 6.87 -6.00 5.32
N GLY A 165 6.85 -6.23 4.01
CA GLY A 165 6.11 -7.33 3.40
C GLY A 165 6.91 -8.64 3.45
N LEU A 166 6.36 -9.72 4.03
CA LEU A 166 7.04 -11.03 4.01
C LEU A 166 7.15 -11.63 2.62
N THR A 167 6.16 -11.42 1.77
CA THR A 167 6.08 -12.08 0.46
C THR A 167 7.13 -11.54 -0.51
N ASP A 168 7.47 -10.27 -0.39
CA ASP A 168 8.30 -9.55 -1.36
C ASP A 168 9.52 -8.86 -0.76
N GLY A 169 9.65 -8.81 0.56
CA GLY A 169 10.73 -8.12 1.27
C GLY A 169 10.67 -6.61 1.12
N VAL A 170 9.57 -6.06 0.59
CA VAL A 170 9.43 -4.63 0.35
C VAL A 170 9.24 -3.91 1.69
N ARG A 171 9.90 -2.76 1.82
CA ARG A 171 9.84 -1.91 3.02
C ARG A 171 9.11 -0.63 2.66
N GLU A 172 8.03 -0.35 3.38
CA GLU A 172 7.13 0.75 3.05
C GLU A 172 6.88 1.65 4.26
N CYS A 173 6.79 2.96 3.99
CA CYS A 173 6.26 3.91 4.95
C CYS A 173 4.74 3.97 4.82
N GLY A 174 4.06 3.89 5.96
CA GLY A 174 2.63 4.13 6.01
C GLY A 174 2.15 4.40 7.42
N PRO A 175 0.92 4.88 7.58
CA PRO A 175 0.30 4.99 8.89
C PRO A 175 -0.04 3.58 9.42
N PRO A 176 0.14 3.33 10.73
CA PRO A 176 -0.39 2.14 11.38
C PRO A 176 -1.92 2.04 11.20
N PHE A 177 -2.40 0.88 10.81
CA PHE A 177 -3.81 0.52 10.71
C PHE A 177 -4.21 -0.43 11.84
N LEU A 178 -4.48 0.12 13.01
CA LEU A 178 -4.89 -0.66 14.18
C LEU A 178 -6.40 -0.93 14.12
N ASP A 179 -6.80 -2.14 13.72
CA ASP A 179 -8.22 -2.59 13.69
C ASP A 179 -8.72 -2.92 15.12
N GLY A 180 -8.69 -1.93 16.01
CA GLY A 180 -9.14 -2.03 17.39
C GLY A 180 -8.18 -2.72 18.37
N GLY A 181 -7.04 -3.24 17.88
CA GLY A 181 -5.93 -3.76 18.69
C GLY A 181 -4.93 -2.67 19.14
N THR A 182 -3.89 -3.09 19.88
CA THR A 182 -2.75 -2.22 20.21
C THR A 182 -1.62 -2.33 19.19
N GLY A 183 -1.63 -3.39 18.36
CA GLY A 183 -0.58 -3.67 17.37
C GLY A 183 0.72 -4.17 18.00
N GLN A 184 0.65 -4.73 19.21
CA GLN A 184 1.81 -5.15 20.00
C GLN A 184 2.13 -6.64 19.81
N GLN A 185 3.28 -7.07 20.35
CA GLN A 185 3.78 -8.44 20.25
C GLN A 185 2.70 -9.50 20.54
N GLY A 186 2.50 -10.42 19.59
CA GLY A 186 1.58 -11.55 19.74
C GLY A 186 0.10 -11.20 19.56
N GLU A 187 -0.24 -9.99 19.14
CA GLU A 187 -1.60 -9.66 18.70
C GLU A 187 -1.80 -10.04 17.23
N ASP A 188 -2.92 -10.70 16.92
CA ASP A 188 -3.32 -11.06 15.56
C ASP A 188 -3.32 -9.82 14.64
N CYS A 189 -2.83 -9.99 13.43
CA CYS A 189 -2.80 -8.96 12.41
C CYS A 189 -3.07 -9.56 11.01
N GLN A 190 -3.56 -8.71 10.10
CA GLN A 190 -3.93 -9.13 8.73
C GLN A 190 -3.15 -8.38 7.64
N TYR A 191 -2.60 -7.21 7.98
CA TYR A 191 -1.95 -6.31 7.04
C TYR A 191 -0.55 -5.96 7.57
N ALA A 192 0.40 -5.69 6.68
CA ALA A 192 1.78 -5.33 7.06
C ALA A 192 1.81 -4.14 8.03
N ASN A 193 0.94 -3.16 7.82
CA ASN A 193 0.74 -1.99 8.67
C ASN A 193 -0.25 -2.19 9.83
N GLY A 194 -0.68 -3.42 10.11
CA GLY A 194 -1.61 -3.75 11.18
C GLY A 194 -1.03 -3.66 12.60
N CYS A 195 0.26 -3.34 12.71
CA CYS A 195 1.02 -3.33 13.96
C CYS A 195 1.53 -1.93 14.32
N ASP A 196 1.91 -1.74 15.58
CA ASP A 196 2.46 -0.46 16.06
C ASP A 196 3.87 -0.20 15.49
N LYS A 197 4.34 1.04 15.61
CA LYS A 197 5.67 1.45 15.12
C LYS A 197 6.77 0.58 15.73
N GLY A 198 7.64 0.02 14.87
CA GLY A 198 8.68 -0.92 15.27
C GLY A 198 8.23 -2.39 15.31
N TYR A 199 6.97 -2.67 14.99
CA TYR A 199 6.44 -4.02 14.84
C TYR A 199 6.04 -4.27 13.39
N GLY A 200 6.08 -5.53 12.97
CA GLY A 200 5.56 -5.98 11.68
C GLY A 200 4.61 -7.15 11.85
N CYS A 201 3.63 -7.25 10.95
CA CYS A 201 2.71 -8.38 10.87
C CYS A 201 3.38 -9.59 10.20
N LEU A 202 4.27 -10.26 10.95
CA LEU A 202 5.26 -11.17 10.35
C LEU A 202 5.40 -12.48 11.09
N LEU A 203 4.97 -12.62 12.34
CA LEU A 203 5.15 -13.87 13.09
C LEU A 203 3.94 -14.76 12.84
N THR A 204 4.10 -16.00 12.44
CA THR A 204 2.93 -16.90 12.41
C THR A 204 2.35 -17.06 13.80
N ASN A 205 1.02 -17.06 13.93
CA ASN A 205 0.37 -17.03 15.25
C ASN A 205 0.46 -18.37 16.02
N ASP A 206 0.78 -19.46 15.32
CA ASP A 206 1.00 -20.79 15.92
C ASP A 206 2.12 -21.54 15.18
N PRO A 207 3.07 -22.18 15.90
CA PRO A 207 4.20 -22.88 15.29
C PRO A 207 3.85 -24.21 14.60
N VAL A 208 2.68 -24.78 14.87
CA VAL A 208 2.25 -26.10 14.37
C VAL A 208 1.12 -25.97 13.35
N THR A 209 0.14 -25.13 13.61
CA THR A 209 -1.05 -24.91 12.78
C THR A 209 -1.30 -23.41 12.60
N PRO A 210 -0.46 -22.72 11.81
CA PRO A 210 -0.62 -21.29 11.59
C PRO A 210 -1.98 -20.99 10.95
N THR A 211 -2.77 -20.15 11.59
CA THR A 211 -4.06 -19.67 11.07
C THR A 211 -4.03 -18.20 10.68
N GLY A 212 -2.96 -17.50 11.03
CA GLY A 212 -2.77 -16.08 10.79
C GLY A 212 -1.36 -15.63 11.11
N LEU A 213 -1.19 -14.31 11.13
CA LEU A 213 0.03 -13.65 11.53
C LEU A 213 -0.24 -12.83 12.79
N ASP A 214 0.80 -12.67 13.59
CA ASP A 214 0.87 -11.85 14.77
C ASP A 214 1.90 -10.73 14.55
N CYS A 215 1.67 -9.62 15.24
CA CYS A 215 2.65 -8.56 15.35
C CYS A 215 3.90 -9.05 16.09
N ALA A 216 5.07 -8.78 15.52
CA ALA A 216 6.36 -9.05 16.15
C ALA A 216 7.30 -7.85 16.04
N PHE A 217 8.01 -7.58 17.13
CA PHE A 217 8.94 -6.46 17.21
C PHE A 217 10.16 -6.72 16.33
N PHE A 218 10.54 -5.73 15.51
CA PHE A 218 11.77 -5.79 14.75
C PHE A 218 12.98 -5.67 15.68
N CYS A 219 14.00 -6.47 15.41
CA CYS A 219 15.24 -6.45 16.16
C CYS A 219 16.46 -6.63 15.25
N ASP A 220 17.59 -6.07 15.66
CA ASP A 220 18.88 -6.23 14.99
C ASP A 220 19.51 -7.57 15.40
N SER A 221 19.49 -8.54 14.49
CA SER A 221 20.01 -9.89 14.76
C SER A 221 21.54 -9.93 14.77
N THR A 222 22.22 -8.88 14.29
CA THR A 222 23.68 -8.80 14.30
C THR A 222 24.26 -8.35 15.64
N GLY A 223 23.40 -7.85 16.54
CA GLY A 223 23.82 -7.23 17.80
C GLY A 223 24.53 -5.88 17.59
N GLY A 224 24.21 -5.19 16.49
CA GLY A 224 24.70 -3.86 16.17
C GLY A 224 24.04 -2.77 17.02
N SER A 225 23.78 -1.62 16.40
CA SER A 225 23.16 -0.47 17.07
C SER A 225 21.64 -0.41 16.92
N GLY A 226 21.02 -1.40 16.27
CA GLY A 226 19.58 -1.45 16.14
C GLY A 226 18.87 -1.92 17.42
N PRO A 227 17.52 -1.95 17.41
CA PRO A 227 16.73 -2.36 18.55
C PRO A 227 16.99 -3.82 18.93
N ALA A 228 17.01 -4.11 20.24
CA ALA A 228 16.99 -5.45 20.78
C ALA A 228 15.59 -5.78 21.32
N CYS A 229 15.28 -7.06 21.54
CA CYS A 229 13.98 -7.45 22.10
C CYS A 229 13.70 -6.86 23.49
N SER A 230 14.74 -6.51 24.25
CA SER A 230 14.60 -5.79 25.52
C SER A 230 14.05 -4.36 25.38
N ASP A 231 14.11 -3.77 24.19
CA ASP A 231 13.61 -2.42 23.92
C ASP A 231 12.11 -2.39 23.58
N GLY A 232 11.52 -3.55 23.28
CA GLY A 232 10.09 -3.72 22.97
C GLY A 232 9.42 -4.75 23.89
N PRO A 233 9.22 -6.00 23.44
CA PRO A 233 8.44 -7.02 24.15
C PRO A 233 9.10 -7.55 25.43
N GLY A 234 10.40 -7.31 25.61
CA GLY A 234 11.15 -7.61 26.83
C GLY A 234 12.27 -8.64 26.63
N ALA A 235 13.16 -8.73 27.62
CA ALA A 235 14.36 -9.57 27.58
C ALA A 235 14.09 -11.09 27.61
N ALA A 236 12.83 -11.52 27.75
CA ALA A 236 12.44 -12.91 27.66
C ALA A 236 12.35 -13.41 26.21
N PHE A 237 12.31 -12.49 25.24
CA PHE A 237 12.24 -12.80 23.82
C PHE A 237 13.63 -12.89 23.21
N THR A 238 13.76 -13.75 22.20
CA THR A 238 14.99 -13.94 21.43
C THR A 238 14.85 -13.22 20.09
N CYS A 239 15.91 -12.54 19.65
CA CYS A 239 15.93 -11.96 18.31
C CYS A 239 16.25 -13.05 17.27
N ALA A 240 15.28 -13.37 16.43
CA ALA A 240 15.41 -14.35 15.35
C ALA A 240 15.61 -13.64 14.01
N GLU A 241 16.74 -13.85 13.34
CA GLU A 241 16.95 -13.31 11.99
C GLU A 241 15.89 -13.85 11.02
N LEU A 242 15.24 -12.97 10.26
CA LEU A 242 14.12 -13.33 9.40
C LEU A 242 14.51 -14.38 8.34
N THR A 243 15.68 -14.27 7.74
CA THR A 243 16.19 -15.22 6.72
C THR A 243 16.51 -16.60 7.31
N THR A 244 16.74 -16.68 8.64
CA THR A 244 16.91 -17.94 9.36
C THR A 244 15.56 -18.50 9.81
N PHE A 245 14.65 -17.64 10.25
CA PHE A 245 13.33 -18.02 10.72
C PHE A 245 12.40 -18.47 9.57
N TYR A 246 12.45 -17.75 8.45
CA TYR A 246 11.76 -18.03 7.20
C TYR A 246 12.79 -18.37 6.11
N SER A 247 13.03 -19.66 5.91
CA SER A 247 14.08 -20.15 5.01
C SER A 247 13.94 -19.74 3.54
N ASP A 248 12.73 -19.39 3.12
CA ASP A 248 12.36 -18.95 1.78
C ASP A 248 12.29 -17.42 1.63
N PHE A 249 12.52 -16.69 2.72
CA PHE A 249 12.52 -15.23 2.72
C PHE A 249 13.85 -14.66 2.23
N ASP A 250 13.81 -13.91 1.13
CA ASP A 250 14.95 -13.18 0.56
C ASP A 250 14.88 -11.70 0.95
N GLY A 251 15.03 -11.43 2.24
CA GLY A 251 14.97 -10.08 2.79
C GLY A 251 16.33 -9.49 3.21
N PRO A 252 16.32 -8.30 3.82
CA PRO A 252 17.54 -7.64 4.28
C PRO A 252 18.23 -8.47 5.38
N ALA A 253 19.53 -8.72 5.19
CA ALA A 253 20.36 -9.39 6.19
C ALA A 253 20.43 -8.57 7.49
N GLY A 254 20.50 -9.26 8.64
CA GLY A 254 20.58 -8.60 9.95
C GLY A 254 19.24 -8.09 10.51
N LEU A 255 18.16 -8.15 9.72
CA LEU A 255 16.82 -7.88 10.21
C LEU A 255 16.23 -9.15 10.87
N GLY A 256 15.80 -9.02 12.11
CA GLY A 256 15.13 -10.08 12.85
C GLY A 256 13.78 -9.65 13.43
N ILE A 257 13.11 -10.62 14.02
CA ILE A 257 11.89 -10.44 14.82
C ILE A 257 12.04 -11.08 16.19
N CYS A 258 11.38 -10.49 17.19
CA CYS A 258 11.37 -11.03 18.54
C CYS A 258 10.40 -12.20 18.68
N VAL A 259 10.93 -13.35 19.11
CA VAL A 259 10.18 -14.60 19.27
C VAL A 259 10.20 -15.08 20.71
N ASP A 260 9.05 -15.58 21.19
CA ASP A 260 8.94 -16.24 22.48
C ASP A 260 9.37 -17.71 22.32
N CYS A 261 10.57 -18.04 22.78
CA CYS A 261 11.10 -19.40 22.69
C CYS A 261 10.42 -20.43 23.60
N THR A 262 9.52 -20.00 24.49
CA THR A 262 8.64 -20.93 25.22
C THR A 262 7.49 -21.43 24.34
N VAL A 263 7.07 -20.62 23.37
CA VAL A 263 6.07 -20.99 22.34
C VAL A 263 6.77 -21.69 21.16
N TRP A 264 7.91 -21.15 20.74
CA TRP A 264 8.68 -21.57 19.56
C TRP A 264 9.82 -22.56 19.88
N ALA A 265 9.66 -23.41 20.90
CA ALA A 265 10.74 -24.24 21.45
C ALA A 265 11.40 -25.19 20.43
N ASP A 266 10.65 -25.61 19.40
CA ASP A 266 11.17 -26.51 18.36
C ASP A 266 11.85 -25.77 17.20
N ASN A 267 11.78 -24.43 17.16
CA ASN A 267 12.46 -23.64 16.14
C ASN A 267 13.98 -23.63 16.40
N PRO A 268 14.84 -23.83 15.38
CA PRO A 268 16.30 -23.83 15.55
C PRO A 268 16.88 -22.59 16.22
N VAL A 269 16.23 -21.43 16.09
CA VAL A 269 16.67 -20.19 16.75
C VAL A 269 16.52 -20.25 18.28
N CYS A 270 15.65 -21.13 18.78
CA CYS A 270 15.32 -21.29 20.19
C CYS A 270 16.07 -22.45 20.89
N GLN A 271 17.00 -23.12 20.20
CA GLN A 271 17.79 -24.26 20.70
C GLN A 271 19.26 -23.87 20.95
#